data_AF-W4Q5Y8-F1
#
_entry.id   AF-W4Q5Y8-F1
#
_cell.length_a   1.000
_cell.length_b   1.000
_cell.length_c   1.000
_cell.angle_alpha   90.00
_cell.angle_beta   90.00
_cell.angle_gamma   90.00
#
_symmetry.space_group_name_H-M   'P 1'
#
loop_
_entity.id
_entity.type
_entity.pdbx_description
1 polymer ?
#
loop_
_entity_poly.entity_id
_entity_poly.type
_entity_poly.pdbx_seq_one_letter_code
_entity_poly.pdbx_strand_id
1 'polypeptide(L)'
;MIAYFGAMQKIEDFTNTAKVQNVDNVIGTIGFWLTSDIPSAKPYAIGTKKVTQKSETEFWEDGAPKVIQVDQPVIGFIYKIFLDEPHLKIYNSHTVSPYELFMNDRDNYCEYIHARKSNFTWKDEAILLNMEEANENFRNSLIREGYEGFVIKNGKAQNEGPDLYCLFSLNSPLISDIIPVESL
;
A
#
# COMPACT_ATOMS: atom_id res chain seq x y z
N MET A 1 -13.97 -14.32 -3.42
CA MET A 1 -13.87 -13.12 -2.55
C MET A 1 -14.05 -11.83 -3.37
N ILE A 2 -14.67 -10.79 -2.80
CA ILE A 2 -14.69 -9.43 -3.38
C ILE A 2 -13.75 -8.55 -2.55
N ALA A 3 -12.91 -7.76 -3.21
CA ALA A 3 -12.06 -6.76 -2.57
C ALA A 3 -11.97 -5.49 -3.42
N TYR A 4 -11.55 -4.39 -2.81
CA TYR A 4 -11.50 -3.08 -3.44
C TYR A 4 -10.06 -2.57 -3.48
N PHE A 5 -9.62 -2.12 -4.65
CA PHE A 5 -8.27 -1.61 -4.88
C PHE A 5 -8.36 -0.13 -5.28
N GLY A 6 -7.72 0.75 -4.52
CA GLY A 6 -7.63 2.18 -4.83
C GLY A 6 -6.40 2.48 -5.68
N ALA A 7 -6.58 3.29 -6.73
CA ALA A 7 -5.50 3.68 -7.65
C ALA A 7 -5.62 5.16 -8.02
N MET A 8 -4.53 5.93 -7.91
CA MET A 8 -4.50 7.34 -8.35
C MET A 8 -4.55 7.48 -9.87
N GLN A 9 -4.18 6.45 -10.62
CA GLN A 9 -4.19 6.43 -12.08
C GLN A 9 -4.99 5.22 -12.55
N LYS A 10 -5.56 5.33 -13.75
CA LYS A 10 -6.23 4.19 -14.39
C LYS A 10 -5.17 3.12 -14.69
N ILE A 11 -5.34 1.95 -14.09
CA ILE A 11 -4.57 0.74 -14.38
C ILE A 11 -5.20 0.08 -15.59
N GLU A 12 -4.39 -0.11 -16.64
CA GLU A 12 -4.77 -0.85 -17.85
C GLU A 12 -4.53 -2.34 -17.63
N ASP A 13 -3.37 -2.71 -17.09
CA ASP A 13 -3.02 -4.08 -16.72
C ASP A 13 -2.45 -4.14 -15.30
N PHE A 14 -2.92 -5.10 -14.50
CA PHE A 14 -2.37 -5.40 -13.17
C PHE A 14 -1.07 -6.20 -13.30
N THR A 15 -0.06 -5.63 -13.95
CA THR A 15 1.29 -6.20 -14.02
C THR A 15 2.08 -5.89 -12.76
N ASN A 16 3.14 -6.67 -12.48
CA ASN A 16 4.03 -6.52 -11.31
C ASN A 16 4.66 -5.12 -11.12
N THR A 17 4.54 -4.23 -12.11
CA THR A 17 5.01 -2.84 -12.10
C THR A 17 4.00 -1.86 -11.50
N ALA A 18 2.72 -2.22 -11.37
CA ALA A 18 1.67 -1.38 -10.77
C ALA A 18 1.65 -1.44 -9.23
N LYS A 19 2.83 -1.55 -8.60
CA LYS A 19 3.02 -1.68 -7.14
C LYS A 19 3.19 -0.34 -6.45
N VAL A 20 2.33 0.63 -6.73
CA VAL A 20 2.36 1.89 -5.97
C VAL A 20 0.95 2.23 -5.56
N GLN A 21 0.58 1.72 -4.38
CA GLN A 21 -0.45 2.37 -3.61
C GLN A 21 0.19 3.44 -2.74
N ASN A 22 -0.60 4.48 -2.46
CA ASN A 22 -0.31 5.49 -1.45
C ASN A 22 -0.40 4.89 -0.01
N VAL A 23 0.23 3.74 0.18
CA VAL A 23 0.45 3.08 1.47
C VAL A 23 1.82 3.56 1.94
N ASP A 24 2.00 3.79 3.24
CA ASP A 24 3.30 4.12 3.81
C ASP A 24 4.41 3.26 3.17
N ASN A 25 5.41 3.95 2.61
CA ASN A 25 6.44 3.36 1.73
C ASN A 25 7.10 2.10 2.33
N VAL A 26 7.06 1.96 3.66
CA VAL A 26 7.58 0.85 4.46
C VAL A 26 7.03 -0.52 4.03
N ILE A 27 5.74 -0.61 3.66
CA ILE A 27 5.09 -1.91 3.36
C ILE A 27 4.45 -1.96 1.96
N GLY A 28 4.44 -0.83 1.24
CA GLY A 28 3.81 -0.71 -0.07
C GLY A 28 4.39 -1.66 -1.14
N THR A 29 5.65 -2.08 -1.01
CA THR A 29 6.32 -2.92 -2.01
C THR A 29 6.07 -4.43 -1.87
N ILE A 30 5.38 -4.86 -0.80
CA ILE A 30 5.13 -6.29 -0.53
C ILE A 30 4.22 -6.92 -1.60
N GLY A 31 3.16 -6.21 -2.02
CA GLY A 31 2.16 -6.73 -2.96
C GLY A 31 1.06 -5.73 -3.26
N PHE A 32 -0.03 -6.22 -3.84
CA PHE A 32 -1.25 -5.46 -4.08
C PHE A 32 -2.08 -5.40 -2.82
N TRP A 33 -2.30 -4.20 -2.31
CA TRP A 33 -3.09 -3.98 -1.10
C TRP A 33 -4.56 -3.75 -1.47
N LEU A 34 -5.50 -4.40 -0.79
CA LEU A 34 -6.94 -4.26 -1.07
C LEU A 34 -7.70 -4.17 0.24
N THR A 35 -8.89 -3.59 0.20
CA THR A 35 -9.78 -3.47 1.36
C THR A 35 -11.07 -4.25 1.16
N SER A 36 -11.75 -4.57 2.26
CA SER A 36 -13.08 -5.20 2.22
C SER A 36 -14.22 -4.26 1.78
N ASP A 37 -14.00 -2.95 1.77
CA ASP A 37 -15.03 -1.95 1.43
C ASP A 37 -14.47 -0.73 0.68
N ILE A 38 -15.39 -0.02 0.03
CA ILE A 38 -15.15 1.16 -0.80
C ILE A 38 -14.63 2.36 0.02
N PRO A 39 -15.25 2.76 1.16
CA PRO A 39 -14.77 3.90 1.94
C PRO A 39 -13.29 3.78 2.31
N SER A 40 -12.84 2.57 2.60
CA SER A 40 -11.47 2.28 2.96
C SER A 40 -10.50 2.20 1.78
N ALA A 41 -10.98 1.90 0.58
CA ALA A 41 -10.17 1.95 -0.63
C ALA A 41 -9.92 3.41 -1.10
N LYS A 42 -10.84 4.33 -0.78
CA LYS A 42 -10.82 5.72 -1.26
C LYS A 42 -9.53 6.49 -0.94
N PRO A 43 -8.95 6.42 0.27
CA PRO A 43 -7.68 7.09 0.58
C PRO A 43 -6.53 6.67 -0.34
N TYR A 44 -6.48 5.41 -0.77
CA TYR A 44 -5.42 4.90 -1.66
C TYR A 44 -5.56 5.39 -3.11
N ALA A 45 -6.73 5.90 -3.48
CA ALA A 45 -7.00 6.47 -4.80
C ALA A 45 -6.87 8.00 -4.84
N ILE A 46 -6.50 8.65 -3.72
CA ILE A 46 -6.31 10.09 -3.63
C ILE A 46 -4.85 10.37 -3.24
N GLY A 47 -4.24 11.35 -3.88
CA GLY A 47 -2.89 11.80 -3.53
C GLY A 47 -2.46 13.01 -4.33
N THR A 48 -1.15 13.22 -4.45
CA THR A 48 -0.57 14.28 -5.27
C THR A 48 0.41 13.71 -6.28
N LYS A 49 0.50 14.34 -7.45
CA LYS A 49 1.57 14.07 -8.43
C LYS A 49 2.40 15.33 -8.62
N LYS A 50 3.71 15.15 -8.75
CA LYS A 50 4.60 16.24 -9.16
C LYS A 50 4.44 16.50 -10.64
N VAL A 51 4.06 17.73 -11.00
CA VAL A 51 4.02 18.18 -12.39
C VAL A 51 5.02 19.31 -12.59
N THR A 52 5.74 19.22 -13.71
CA THR A 52 6.64 20.28 -14.15
C THR A 52 5.84 21.30 -14.94
N GLN A 53 5.80 22.53 -14.46
CA GLN A 53 5.10 23.63 -15.14
C GLN A 53 5.93 24.91 -15.12
N LYS A 54 5.57 25.84 -16.02
CA LYS A 54 6.14 27.18 -16.00
C LYS A 54 5.53 27.95 -14.83
N SER A 55 6.39 28.63 -14.08
CA SER A 55 5.96 29.46 -12.95
C SER A 55 5.25 30.71 -13.46
N GLU A 56 4.15 31.06 -12.80
CA GLU A 56 3.41 32.30 -13.04
C GLU A 56 3.98 33.47 -12.25
N THR A 57 4.83 33.19 -11.25
CA THR A 57 5.34 34.17 -10.28
C THR A 57 6.86 34.27 -10.26
N GLU A 58 7.58 33.29 -10.80
CA GLU A 58 9.03 33.26 -10.85
C GLU A 58 9.55 33.29 -12.29
N PHE A 59 10.45 34.24 -12.56
CA PHE A 59 11.05 34.45 -13.88
C PHE A 59 12.58 34.45 -13.77
N TRP A 60 13.25 34.06 -14.85
CA TRP A 60 14.68 34.24 -15.05
C TRP A 60 15.00 35.72 -15.32
N GLU A 61 16.28 36.09 -15.27
CA GLU A 61 16.72 37.48 -15.48
C GLU A 61 16.40 38.01 -16.90
N ASP A 62 16.22 37.12 -17.87
CA ASP A 62 15.80 37.43 -19.23
C ASP A 62 14.26 37.61 -19.38
N GLY A 63 13.52 37.48 -18.28
CA GLY A 63 12.05 37.57 -18.25
C GLY A 63 11.33 36.28 -18.65
N ALA A 64 12.04 35.18 -18.94
CA ALA A 64 11.41 33.89 -19.22
C ALA A 64 10.90 33.24 -17.91
N PRO A 65 9.69 32.67 -17.87
CA PRO A 65 9.18 32.02 -16.66
C PRO A 65 10.03 30.79 -16.31
N LYS A 66 10.33 30.63 -15.02
CA LYS A 66 11.09 29.48 -14.52
C LYS A 66 10.28 28.20 -14.66
N VAL A 67 10.98 27.07 -14.75
CA VAL A 67 10.36 25.74 -14.71
C VAL A 67 10.39 25.26 -13.26
N ILE A 68 9.21 25.07 -12.66
CA ILE A 68 9.04 24.63 -11.27
C ILE A 68 8.31 23.30 -11.21
N GLN A 69 8.48 22.59 -10.10
CA GLN A 69 7.69 21.41 -9.78
C GLN A 69 6.62 21.79 -8.76
N VAL A 70 5.36 21.50 -9.05
CA VAL A 70 4.25 21.71 -8.12
C VAL A 70 3.54 20.39 -7.86
N ASP A 71 3.01 20.25 -6.65
CA ASP A 71 2.16 19.12 -6.29
C ASP A 71 0.73 19.40 -6.75
N GLN A 72 0.24 18.60 -7.70
CA GLN A 72 -1.13 18.68 -8.19
C GLN A 72 -1.96 17.56 -7.52
N PRO A 73 -3.15 17.87 -6.97
CA PRO A 73 -4.04 16.83 -6.45
C PRO A 73 -4.47 15.88 -7.56
N VAL A 74 -4.56 14.59 -7.22
CA VAL A 74 -5.03 13.53 -8.09
C VAL A 74 -6.17 12.80 -7.40
N ILE A 75 -7.28 12.68 -8.11
CA ILE A 75 -8.44 11.90 -7.70
C ILE A 75 -8.56 10.76 -8.70
N GLY A 76 -8.43 9.53 -8.19
CA GLY A 76 -8.31 8.34 -9.00
C GLY A 76 -9.58 7.49 -9.05
N PHE A 77 -9.37 6.18 -9.05
CA PHE A 77 -10.38 5.15 -9.26
C PHE A 77 -10.34 4.09 -8.16
N ILE A 78 -11.49 3.48 -7.89
CA ILE A 78 -11.62 2.29 -7.06
C ILE A 78 -12.05 1.13 -7.94
N TYR A 79 -11.25 0.08 -7.93
CA TYR A 79 -11.49 -1.15 -8.68
C TYR A 79 -12.17 -2.17 -7.76
N LYS A 80 -13.35 -2.65 -8.16
CA LYS A 80 -14.00 -3.78 -7.50
C LYS A 80 -13.51 -5.07 -8.16
N ILE A 81 -12.78 -5.87 -7.39
CA ILE A 81 -12.09 -7.06 -7.90
C ILE A 81 -12.73 -8.32 -7.31
N PHE A 82 -13.04 -9.28 -8.17
CA PHE A 82 -13.34 -10.66 -7.79
C PHE A 82 -12.06 -11.48 -7.80
N LEU A 83 -11.86 -12.20 -6.71
CA LEU A 83 -10.72 -13.08 -6.48
C LEU A 83 -11.24 -14.49 -6.25
N ASP A 84 -10.70 -15.46 -6.99
CA ASP A 84 -10.95 -16.87 -6.72
C ASP A 84 -10.19 -17.26 -5.46
N GLU A 85 -10.89 -17.81 -4.48
CA GLU A 85 -10.54 -17.90 -3.05
C GLU A 85 -9.03 -18.08 -2.77
N PRO A 86 -8.27 -16.98 -2.59
CA PRO A 86 -6.81 -17.08 -2.51
C PRO A 86 -6.41 -17.70 -1.17
N HIS A 87 -5.34 -18.48 -1.16
CA HIS A 87 -4.80 -19.04 0.06
C HIS A 87 -3.99 -17.99 0.84
N LEU A 88 -4.63 -17.37 1.85
CA LEU A 88 -4.07 -16.25 2.61
C LEU A 88 -3.62 -16.65 4.01
N LYS A 89 -2.47 -16.14 4.44
CA LYS A 89 -2.12 -16.12 5.86
C LYS A 89 -3.04 -15.14 6.59
N ILE A 90 -3.71 -15.61 7.64
CA ILE A 90 -4.67 -14.80 8.39
C ILE A 90 -4.01 -14.28 9.66
N TYR A 91 -3.74 -12.98 9.71
CA TYR A 91 -3.41 -12.29 10.96
C TYR A 91 -4.71 -11.92 11.65
N ASN A 92 -4.99 -12.58 12.77
CA ASN A 92 -6.16 -12.35 13.60
C ASN A 92 -5.78 -12.66 15.05
N SER A 93 -6.26 -11.85 15.99
CA SER A 93 -6.03 -12.07 17.41
C SER A 93 -7.08 -11.38 18.26
N HIS A 94 -7.35 -11.96 19.43
CA HIS A 94 -8.24 -11.42 20.45
C HIS A 94 -7.51 -10.64 21.55
N THR A 95 -6.17 -10.68 21.59
CA THR A 95 -5.35 -10.15 22.70
C THR A 95 -4.39 -9.05 22.26
N VAL A 96 -3.82 -9.17 21.07
CA VAL A 96 -2.97 -8.17 20.42
C VAL A 96 -3.57 -7.72 19.09
N SER A 97 -3.20 -6.53 18.62
CA SER A 97 -3.65 -6.03 17.32
C SER A 97 -3.18 -6.97 16.20
N PRO A 98 -4.05 -7.34 15.24
CA PRO A 98 -3.66 -8.10 14.06
C PRO A 98 -2.55 -7.44 13.24
N TYR A 99 -2.49 -6.10 13.23
CA TYR A 99 -1.39 -5.37 12.60
C TYR A 99 -0.05 -5.60 13.33
N GLU A 100 -0.08 -5.69 14.66
CA GLU A 100 1.12 -6.00 15.44
C GLU A 100 1.63 -7.42 15.16
N LEU A 101 0.73 -8.40 15.00
CA LEU A 101 1.14 -9.74 14.58
C LEU A 101 1.84 -9.75 13.22
N PHE A 102 1.27 -9.02 12.26
CA PHE A 102 1.87 -8.85 10.94
C PHE A 102 3.26 -8.22 11.04
N MET A 103 3.38 -7.11 11.77
CA MET A 103 4.66 -6.40 11.90
C MET A 103 5.71 -7.25 12.63
N ASN A 104 5.35 -8.00 13.67
CA ASN A 104 6.28 -8.88 14.38
C ASN A 104 6.79 -10.02 13.48
N ASP A 105 5.97 -10.53 12.57
CA ASP A 105 6.37 -11.55 11.60
C ASP A 105 7.31 -10.98 10.53
N ARG A 106 7.01 -9.78 10.04
CA ARG A 106 7.82 -9.02 9.08
C ARG A 106 9.16 -8.55 9.67
N ASP A 107 9.19 -8.18 10.95
CA ASP A 107 10.39 -7.65 11.62
C ASP A 107 11.56 -8.65 11.65
N ASN A 108 11.28 -9.95 11.54
CA ASN A 108 12.32 -10.99 11.41
C ASN A 108 13.22 -10.81 10.18
N TYR A 109 12.80 -10.00 9.20
CA TYR A 109 13.54 -9.72 7.96
C TYR A 109 14.10 -8.29 7.93
N CYS A 110 13.81 -7.47 8.94
CA CYS A 110 14.10 -6.04 8.94
C CYS A 110 15.41 -5.71 9.67
N GLU A 111 16.21 -4.85 9.05
CA GLU A 111 17.42 -4.27 9.64
C GLU A 111 17.18 -2.82 10.00
N TYR A 112 17.19 -2.55 11.30
CA TYR A 112 16.93 -1.24 11.86
C TYR A 112 18.22 -0.60 12.38
N ILE A 113 18.31 0.74 12.27
CA ILE A 113 19.34 1.52 12.95
C ILE A 113 18.72 2.63 13.81
N HIS A 114 19.26 2.80 15.02
CA HIS A 114 18.95 3.92 15.90
C HIS A 114 20.17 4.28 16.75
N ALA A 115 20.37 5.57 17.02
CA ALA A 115 21.60 6.10 17.61
C ALA A 115 21.91 5.72 19.08
N ARG A 116 21.06 4.92 19.79
CA ARG A 116 21.12 4.81 21.27
C ARG A 116 20.83 3.43 21.90
N LYS A 117 20.57 2.36 21.14
CA LYS A 117 20.19 1.04 21.71
C LYS A 117 20.70 -0.10 20.82
N SER A 118 20.78 -1.32 21.34
CA SER A 118 20.98 -2.54 20.56
C SER A 118 19.70 -3.37 20.65
N ASN A 119 19.17 -3.82 19.50
CA ASN A 119 17.87 -4.47 19.28
C ASN A 119 16.69 -3.48 19.16
N PHE A 120 16.30 -3.19 17.91
CA PHE A 120 15.17 -2.34 17.55
C PHE A 120 14.05 -3.17 16.92
N THR A 121 12.84 -2.65 17.04
CA THR A 121 11.65 -3.15 16.35
C THR A 121 10.96 -1.99 15.64
N TRP A 122 9.96 -2.29 14.81
CA TRP A 122 9.09 -1.28 14.21
C TRP A 122 8.45 -0.31 15.22
N LYS A 123 8.30 -0.71 16.49
CA LYS A 123 7.74 0.13 17.57
C LYS A 123 8.69 1.21 18.07
N ASP A 124 9.99 1.09 17.81
CA ASP A 124 11.01 2.01 18.32
C ASP A 124 11.27 3.21 17.38
N GLU A 125 10.42 3.40 16.34
CA GLU A 125 10.56 4.46 15.32
C GLU A 125 11.96 4.52 14.69
N ALA A 126 12.65 3.38 14.64
CA ALA A 126 14.00 3.25 14.09
C ALA A 126 14.00 3.36 12.55
N ILE A 127 15.13 3.76 11.98
CA ILE A 127 15.28 3.85 10.52
C ILE A 127 15.46 2.44 9.96
N LEU A 128 14.55 2.02 9.08
CA LEU A 128 14.63 0.75 8.35
C LEU A 128 15.60 0.89 7.17
N LEU A 129 16.66 0.08 7.16
CA LEU A 129 17.75 0.18 6.19
C LEU A 129 17.53 -0.67 4.94
N ASN A 130 16.92 -1.84 5.10
CA ASN A 130 16.80 -2.86 4.05
C ASN A 130 15.35 -3.06 3.58
N MET A 131 14.55 -1.98 3.52
CA MET A 131 13.10 -2.05 3.32
C MET A 131 12.65 -2.94 2.14
N GLU A 132 13.23 -2.76 0.96
CA GLU A 132 12.88 -3.54 -0.23
C GLU A 132 13.23 -5.02 -0.07
N GLU A 133 14.43 -5.31 0.43
CA GLU A 133 14.92 -6.66 0.68
C GLU A 133 14.11 -7.37 1.79
N ALA A 134 13.79 -6.66 2.88
CA ALA A 134 12.98 -7.18 3.96
C ALA A 134 11.58 -7.56 3.48
N ASN A 135 10.94 -6.69 2.69
CA ASN A 135 9.62 -6.94 2.12
C ASN A 135 9.66 -8.10 1.11
N GLU A 136 10.71 -8.22 0.31
CA GLU A 136 10.90 -9.35 -0.60
C GLU A 136 11.14 -10.66 0.15
N ASN A 137 11.99 -10.67 1.17
CA ASN A 137 12.29 -11.87 1.96
C ASN A 137 11.07 -12.35 2.74
N PHE A 138 10.30 -11.44 3.31
CA PHE A 138 9.01 -11.71 3.94
C PHE A 138 7.99 -12.28 2.93
N ARG A 139 7.85 -11.65 1.76
CA ARG A 139 6.99 -12.17 0.68
C ARG A 139 7.38 -13.60 0.31
N ASN A 140 8.67 -13.82 0.08
CA ASN A 140 9.21 -15.10 -0.36
C ASN A 140 9.08 -16.18 0.72
N SER A 141 9.11 -15.85 2.01
CA SER A 141 8.85 -16.83 3.08
C SER A 141 7.41 -17.31 3.09
N LEU A 142 6.45 -16.40 2.94
CA LEU A 142 5.04 -16.74 2.84
C LEU A 142 4.71 -17.55 1.58
N ILE A 143 5.33 -17.23 0.44
CA ILE A 143 5.22 -18.03 -0.79
C ILE A 143 5.74 -19.45 -0.58
N ARG A 144 6.87 -19.62 0.13
CA ARG A 144 7.42 -20.96 0.45
C ARG A 144 6.48 -21.78 1.36
N GLU A 145 5.71 -21.10 2.21
CA GLU A 145 4.66 -21.72 3.03
C GLU A 145 3.37 -22.02 2.23
N GLY A 146 3.31 -21.63 0.95
CA GLY A 146 2.19 -21.87 0.06
C GLY A 146 1.11 -20.80 0.10
N TYR A 147 1.37 -19.63 0.69
CA TYR A 147 0.43 -18.51 0.70
C TYR A 147 0.57 -17.64 -0.56
N GLU A 148 -0.57 -17.18 -1.08
CA GLU A 148 -0.69 -16.25 -2.20
C GLU A 148 -0.75 -14.78 -1.74
N GLY A 149 -0.83 -14.58 -0.43
CA GLY A 149 -0.92 -13.29 0.22
C GLY A 149 -1.23 -13.44 1.71
N PHE A 150 -1.67 -12.35 2.31
CA PHE A 150 -2.13 -12.34 3.69
C PHE A 150 -3.29 -11.37 3.88
N VAL A 151 -4.02 -11.56 4.98
CA VAL A 151 -5.07 -10.65 5.43
C VAL A 151 -4.79 -10.24 6.87
N ILE A 152 -4.84 -8.94 7.11
CA ILE A 152 -4.85 -8.35 8.44
C ILE A 152 -6.32 -8.11 8.77
N LYS A 153 -6.89 -9.02 9.57
CA LYS A 153 -8.28 -8.90 10.00
C LYS A 153 -8.39 -7.75 10.98
N ASN A 154 -9.38 -6.87 10.81
CA ASN A 154 -9.71 -5.92 11.87
C ASN A 154 -10.78 -6.55 12.78
N GLY A 155 -10.39 -6.91 14.01
CA GLY A 155 -11.24 -7.65 14.94
C GLY A 155 -11.82 -6.80 16.08
N LYS A 156 -13.14 -6.53 16.03
CA LYS A 156 -14.15 -6.38 17.11
C LYS A 156 -13.90 -5.56 18.40
N ALA A 157 -12.76 -4.91 18.60
CA ALA A 157 -12.55 -4.04 19.76
C ALA A 157 -12.75 -2.55 19.37
N GLN A 158 -14.01 -2.13 19.37
CA GLN A 158 -14.47 -0.74 19.50
C GLN A 158 -14.13 0.33 18.44
N ASN A 159 -13.59 0.01 17.26
CA ASN A 159 -13.74 0.82 16.04
C ASN A 159 -13.37 -0.02 14.82
N GLU A 160 -14.39 -0.45 14.07
CA GLU A 160 -14.31 -1.43 12.98
C GLU A 160 -13.69 -0.79 11.72
N GLY A 161 -12.39 -0.99 11.54
CA GLY A 161 -11.74 -0.78 10.25
C GLY A 161 -12.01 -1.94 9.28
N PRO A 162 -11.81 -1.73 7.97
CA PRO A 162 -11.87 -2.78 6.94
C PRO A 162 -10.89 -3.92 7.22
N ASP A 163 -11.14 -5.11 6.70
CA ASP A 163 -10.08 -6.08 6.50
C ASP A 163 -9.12 -5.55 5.43
N LEU A 164 -7.82 -5.69 5.68
CA LEU A 164 -6.77 -5.27 4.77
C LEU A 164 -6.09 -6.52 4.18
N TYR A 165 -6.17 -6.67 2.87
CA TYR A 165 -5.61 -7.78 2.11
C TYR A 165 -4.32 -7.34 1.43
N CYS A 166 -3.31 -8.20 1.38
CA CYS A 166 -2.12 -8.02 0.55
C CYS A 166 -1.92 -9.27 -0.29
N LEU A 167 -2.03 -9.14 -1.62
CA LEU A 167 -1.84 -10.22 -2.58
C LEU A 167 -0.51 -10.06 -3.29
N PHE A 168 0.27 -11.12 -3.37
CA PHE A 168 1.60 -11.06 -4.01
C PHE A 168 1.51 -10.92 -5.53
N SER A 169 0.41 -11.40 -6.11
CA SER A 169 0.08 -11.24 -7.53
C SER A 169 -1.42 -11.17 -7.72
N LEU A 170 -1.86 -10.28 -8.60
CA LEU A 170 -3.20 -10.28 -9.18
C LEU A 170 -3.06 -10.81 -10.61
N ASN A 171 -2.98 -12.12 -10.79
CA ASN A 171 -2.83 -12.73 -12.11
C ASN A 171 -4.17 -12.62 -12.87
N SER A 172 -4.35 -11.55 -13.64
CA SER A 172 -5.59 -11.25 -14.39
C SER A 172 -6.84 -11.19 -13.48
N PRO A 173 -6.92 -10.21 -12.57
CA PRO A 173 -8.07 -10.09 -11.68
C PRO A 173 -9.35 -9.89 -12.50
N LEU A 174 -10.44 -10.54 -12.08
CA LEU A 174 -11.75 -10.26 -12.67
C LEU A 174 -12.26 -8.92 -12.10
N ILE A 175 -12.09 -7.86 -12.88
CA ILE A 175 -12.58 -6.53 -12.53
C ILE A 175 -14.08 -6.48 -12.78
N SER A 176 -14.87 -6.38 -11.71
CA SER A 176 -16.32 -6.25 -11.78
C SER A 176 -16.77 -4.85 -12.17
N ASP A 177 -16.04 -3.85 -11.69
CA ASP A 177 -16.43 -2.45 -11.78
C ASP A 177 -15.21 -1.54 -11.56
N ILE A 178 -15.25 -0.34 -12.15
CA ILE A 178 -14.25 0.71 -11.98
C ILE A 178 -15.00 2.00 -11.65
N ILE A 179 -14.86 2.44 -10.40
CA ILE A 179 -15.63 3.55 -9.85
C ILE A 179 -14.72 4.77 -9.74
N PRO A 180 -14.98 5.87 -10.49
CA PRO A 180 -14.27 7.13 -10.28
C PRO A 180 -14.53 7.66 -8.88
N VAL A 181 -13.49 8.06 -8.15
CA VAL A 181 -13.64 8.53 -6.76
C VAL A 181 -14.52 9.78 -6.66
N GLU A 182 -14.56 10.61 -7.70
CA GLU A 182 -15.43 11.80 -7.77
C GLU A 182 -16.93 11.46 -7.78
N SER A 183 -17.29 10.21 -8.09
CA SER A 183 -18.67 9.74 -8.10
C SER A 183 -19.15 9.15 -6.76
N LEU A 184 -18.28 9.11 -5.75
CA LEU A 184 -18.48 8.47 -4.44
C LEU A 184 -18.63 9.45 -3.28
#